data_AF-A0A529NLU1-F1
#
_entry.id   AF-A0A529NLU1-F1
#
_cell.length_a   1.000
_cell.length_b   1.000
_cell.length_c   1.000
_cell.angle_alpha   90.00
_cell.angle_beta   90.00
_cell.angle_gamma   90.00
#
_symmetry.space_group_name_H-M   'P 1'
#
loop_
_entity.id
_entity.type
_entity.pdbx_description
1 polymer ?
#
loop_
_entity_poly.entity_id
_entity_poly.type
_entity_poly.pdbx_seq_one_letter_code
_entity_poly.pdbx_strand_id
1 'polypeptide(L)' 'MKATVAQGPDMVDAANIVLNTIRRPVIMVDAGGFITFANADAEDFFRSSATMLARNTLSKLVPFGSPLLTLV' A
#
# COMPACT_ATOMS: atom_id res chain seq x y z
N MET A 1 -12.90 -11.22 24.53
CA MET A 1 -13.43 -11.72 23.25
C MET A 1 -12.51 -11.21 22.14
N LYS A 2 -11.46 -11.97 21.77
CA LYS A 2 -10.58 -11.62 20.65
C LYS A 2 -11.17 -12.30 19.41
N ALA A 3 -11.61 -11.51 18.43
CA ALA A 3 -12.02 -12.05 17.15
C ALA A 3 -10.78 -12.64 16.47
N THR A 4 -10.69 -13.97 16.44
CA THR A 4 -9.72 -14.68 15.60
C THR A 4 -10.17 -14.49 14.17
N VAL A 5 -9.51 -13.59 13.45
CA VAL A 5 -9.77 -13.34 12.02
C VAL A 5 -9.33 -14.59 11.26
N ALA A 6 -10.26 -15.23 10.55
CA ALA A 6 -9.95 -16.35 9.68
C ALA A 6 -8.97 -15.88 8.59
N GLN A 7 -7.69 -16.23 8.72
CA GLN A 7 -6.66 -15.98 7.73
C GLN A 7 -6.78 -17.07 6.65
N GLY A 8 -7.72 -16.89 5.72
CA GLY A 8 -7.87 -17.71 4.51
C GLY A 8 -7.64 -16.89 3.24
N PRO A 9 -7.38 -17.53 2.09
CA PRO A 9 -7.19 -16.85 0.81
C PRO A 9 -8.36 -15.90 0.48
N ASP A 10 -9.59 -16.31 0.82
CA ASP A 10 -10.81 -15.52 0.61
C ASP A 10 -10.79 -14.14 1.30
N MET A 11 -10.13 -14.03 2.46
CA MET A 11 -10.02 -12.77 3.20
C MET A 11 -9.03 -11.80 2.55
N VAL A 12 -7.92 -12.33 2.02
CA VAL A 12 -6.93 -11.55 1.28
C VAL A 12 -7.55 -11.03 -0.01
N ASP A 13 -8.32 -11.87 -0.70
CA ASP A 13 -9.03 -11.49 -1.92
C ASP A 13 -10.11 -10.43 -1.63
N ALA A 14 -10.90 -10.60 -0.56
CA ALA A 14 -11.88 -9.59 -0.15
C ALA A 14 -11.21 -8.24 0.20
N ALA A 15 -10.09 -8.25 0.91
CA ALA A 15 -9.34 -7.04 1.23
C ALA A 15 -8.83 -6.35 -0.05
N ASN A 16 -8.26 -7.12 -0.99
CA ASN A 16 -7.81 -6.59 -2.27
C ASN A 16 -8.96 -5.98 -3.08
N ILE A 17 -10.11 -6.65 -3.13
CA ILE A 17 -11.31 -6.14 -3.81
C ILE A 17 -11.74 -4.80 -3.20
N VAL A 18 -11.84 -4.73 -1.87
CA VAL A 18 -12.23 -3.50 -1.17
C VAL A 18 -11.25 -2.38 -1.45
N LEU A 19 -9.94 -2.62 -1.31
CA LEU A 19 -8.90 -1.62 -1.50
C LEU A 19 -8.80 -1.12 -2.96
N ASN A 20 -9.10 -1.97 -3.94
CA ASN A 20 -9.18 -1.56 -5.35
C ASN A 20 -10.53 -0.90 -5.71
N THR A 21 -11.56 -1.06 -4.87
CA THR A 21 -12.83 -0.33 -5.02
C THR A 21 -12.69 1.13 -4.56
N ILE A 22 -11.75 1.40 -3.65
CA ILE A 22 -11.35 2.77 -3.31
C ILE A 22 -10.65 3.36 -4.53
N ARG A 23 -11.37 4.20 -5.29
CA ARG A 23 -10.89 4.95 -6.48
C ARG A 23 -9.87 6.05 -6.10
N ARG A 24 -8.89 5.72 -5.27
CA ARG A 24 -7.80 6.58 -4.81
C ARG A 24 -6.54 5.74 -4.60
N PRO A 25 -5.34 6.31 -4.79
CA PRO A 25 -4.09 5.64 -4.47
C PRO A 25 -4.03 5.23 -3.00
N VAL A 26 -3.79 3.94 -2.74
CA VAL A 26 -3.58 3.38 -1.39
C VAL A 26 -2.28 2.57 -1.40
N ILE A 27 -1.40 2.87 -0.44
CA ILE A 27 -0.19 2.10 -0.17
C ILE A 27 -0.14 1.69 1.30
N MET A 28 0.52 0.57 1.58
CA MET A 28 0.90 0.17 2.93
C MET A 28 2.40 0.29 3.08
N VAL A 29 2.85 0.80 4.22
CA VAL A 29 4.26 1.04 4.52
C VAL A 29 4.61 0.32 5.82
N ASP A 30 5.74 -0.37 5.84
CA ASP A 30 6.25 -1.04 7.06
C ASP A 30 7.05 -0.09 7.97
N ALA A 31 7.50 -0.61 9.12
CA ALA A 31 8.31 0.15 10.07
C ALA A 31 9.68 0.60 9.53
N GLY A 32 10.18 -0.04 8.46
CA GLY A 32 11.39 0.36 7.74
C GLY A 32 11.14 1.40 6.65
N GLY A 33 9.89 1.79 6.43
CA GLY A 33 9.49 2.73 5.38
C GLY A 33 9.33 2.09 4.00
N PHE A 34 9.40 0.76 3.87
CA PHE A 34 9.21 0.05 2.60
C PHE A 34 7.73 -0.08 2.26
N ILE A 35 7.40 0.04 0.99
CA ILE A 35 6.04 -0.24 0.51
C ILE A 35 5.82 -1.75 0.54
N THR A 36 4.79 -2.21 1.23
CA THR A 36 4.44 -3.65 1.31
C THR A 36 3.18 -4.00 0.53
N PHE A 37 2.40 -2.99 0.12
CA PHE A 37 1.22 -3.15 -0.70
C PHE A 37 0.94 -1.85 -1.47
N ALA A 38 0.41 -1.98 -2.69
CA ALA A 38 -0.13 -0.89 -3.49
C ALA A 38 -1.38 -1.39 -4.22
N ASN A 39 -2.45 -0.61 -4.23
CA ASN A 39 -3.60 -0.88 -5.10
C ASN A 39 -3.33 -0.43 -6.55
N ALA A 40 -4.21 -0.78 -7.49
CA ALA A 40 -4.03 -0.44 -8.91
C ALA A 40 -3.89 1.08 -9.14
N ASP A 41 -4.71 1.88 -8.47
CA ASP A 41 -4.63 3.35 -8.58
C ASP A 41 -3.30 3.91 -8.05
N ALA A 42 -2.66 3.26 -7.08
CA ALA A 42 -1.33 3.63 -6.62
C ALA A 42 -0.24 3.25 -7.63
N GLU A 43 -0.35 2.10 -8.28
CA GLU A 43 0.56 1.72 -9.38
C GLU A 43 0.49 2.75 -10.51
N ASP A 44 -0.72 3.19 -10.86
CA ASP A 44 -0.95 4.24 -11.86
C ASP A 44 -0.38 5.60 -11.41
N PHE A 45 -0.61 6.00 -10.15
CA PHE A 45 -0.13 7.26 -9.59
C PHE A 45 1.40 7.36 -9.59
N PHE A 46 2.08 6.30 -9.12
CA PHE A 46 3.55 6.24 -9.10
C PHE A 46 4.16 5.80 -10.44
N ARG A 47 3.33 5.43 -11.42
CA ARG A 47 3.72 4.93 -12.74
C ARG A 47 4.70 3.75 -12.64
N SER A 48 4.47 2.88 -11.66
CA SER A 48 5.36 1.77 -11.29
C SER A 48 4.55 0.64 -10.70
N SER A 49 4.89 -0.61 -11.04
CA SER A 49 4.14 -1.76 -10.54
C SER A 49 4.33 -1.99 -9.04
N ALA A 50 3.40 -2.69 -8.39
CA ALA A 50 3.49 -3.02 -6.97
C ALA A 50 4.81 -3.71 -6.61
N THR A 51 5.30 -4.61 -7.47
CA THR A 51 6.59 -5.30 -7.30
C THR A 51 7.79 -4.35 -7.37
N MET A 52 7.72 -3.29 -8.19
CA MET A 52 8.77 -2.26 -8.26
C MET A 52 8.70 -1.32 -7.07
N LEU A 53 7.49 -0.92 -6.67
CA LEU A 53 7.25 -0.10 -5.49
C LEU A 53 7.76 -0.80 -4.22
N ALA A 54 7.54 -2.10 -4.09
CA ALA A 54 7.92 -2.87 -2.91
C ALA A 54 9.43 -2.99 -2.67
N ARG A 55 10.26 -2.64 -3.65
CA ARG A 55 11.73 -2.61 -3.52
C ARG A 55 12.24 -1.29 -2.98
N ASN A 56 11.36 -0.31 -2.79
CA ASN A 56 11.71 1.06 -2.44
C ASN A 56 11.04 1.49 -1.15
N THR A 57 11.67 2.46 -0.49
CA THR A 57 11.05 3.18 0.62
C THR A 57 10.20 4.33 0.10
N LEU A 58 9.14 4.70 0.81
CA LEU A 58 8.27 5.82 0.42
C LEU A 58 9.09 7.10 0.18
N SER A 59 10.09 7.36 1.02
CA SER A 59 10.99 8.52 0.93
C SER A 59 11.78 8.63 -0.38
N LYS A 60 12.02 7.51 -1.10
CA LYS A 60 12.71 7.52 -2.40
C LYS A 60 11.78 7.84 -3.57
N LEU A 61 10.48 7.67 -3.37
CA LEU A 61 9.47 7.80 -4.43
C LEU A 61 8.76 9.15 -4.40
N VAL A 62 8.91 9.92 -3.33
CA VAL A 62 8.31 11.25 -3.18
C VAL A 62 9.39 12.33 -3.15
N PRO A 63 9.06 13.58 -3.54
CA PRO A 63 9.99 14.70 -3.44
C PRO A 63 10.46 14.94 -2.00
N PHE A 64 11.68 15.47 -1.87
CA PHE A 64 12.18 15.93 -0.57
C PHE A 64 11.22 16.96 0.04
N GLY A 65 10.93 16.81 1.34
CA GLY A 65 10.00 17.68 2.05
C GLY A 65 8.51 17.41 1.74
N SER A 66 8.18 16.29 1.08
CA SER A 66 6.79 15.89 0.87
C SER A 66 6.03 15.80 2.20
N PRO A 67 4.87 16.45 2.34
CA PRO A 67 4.02 16.33 3.53
C PRO A 67 3.59 14.89 3.83
N LEU A 68 3.62 13.99 2.83
CA LEU A 68 3.30 12.58 3.03
C LEU A 68 4.25 11.90 4.02
N LEU A 69 5.53 12.30 4.06
CA LEU A 69 6.51 11.71 4.98
C LEU A 69 6.27 12.09 6.44
N THR A 70 5.50 13.14 6.70
CA THR A 70 5.15 13.56 8.07
C THR A 70 3.90 12.86 8.59
N LEU A 71 3.14 12.17 7.72
CA LEU A 71 1.85 11.57 8.05
C LEU A 71 1.92 10.06 8.32
N VAL A 72 3.09 9.44 8.14
CA VAL A 72 3.29 7.99 8.26
C VAL A 72 4.42 7.64 9.22
#